data_AF-A0A5E5BZ94-F1
#
_entry.id   AF-A0A5E5BZ94-F1
#
_cell.length_a   1.000
_cell.length_b   1.000
_cell.length_c   1.000
_cell.angle_alpha   90.00
_cell.angle_beta   90.00
_cell.angle_gamma   90.00
#
_symmetry.space_group_name_H-M   'P 1'
#
loop_
_entity.id
_entity.type
_entity.pdbx_description
1 polymer ?
#
loop_
_entity_poly.entity_id
_entity_poly.type
_entity_poly.pdbx_seq_one_letter_code
_entity_poly.pdbx_strand_id
1 'polypeptide(L)'
;MARSSGELKAHGNIAALAALARRREASLRAALARMTVAARDASEAVAECERACVTQRRAWQDALSRGGVYGQREADSATRSVEAQRVALVEATARHGTAREQAQQAESALRQQRERLQANARKQEKLRELLMLYRS
;
A
#
# COMPACT_ATOMS: atom_id res chain seq x y z
N MET A 1 -53.56 6.27 15.12
CA MET A 1 -52.69 7.35 15.64
C MET A 1 -51.97 7.97 14.46
N ALA A 2 -52.19 9.27 14.17
CA ALA A 2 -51.47 9.97 13.11
C ALA A 2 -50.10 10.41 13.62
N ARG A 3 -49.04 10.18 12.83
CA ARG A 3 -47.66 10.55 13.18
C ARG A 3 -47.50 12.06 13.24
N SER A 4 -46.64 12.54 14.14
CA SER A 4 -46.34 13.96 14.23
C SER A 4 -45.54 14.44 13.01
N SER A 5 -45.71 15.70 12.62
CA SER A 5 -44.93 16.32 11.51
C SER A 5 -43.41 16.21 11.75
N GLY A 6 -42.97 16.20 13.01
CA GLY A 6 -41.56 15.99 13.39
C GLY A 6 -41.05 14.57 13.09
N GLU A 7 -41.84 13.53 13.37
CA GLU A 7 -41.49 12.14 13.08
C GLU A 7 -41.36 11.87 11.57
N LEU A 8 -42.25 12.46 10.77
CA LEU A 8 -42.22 12.33 9.30
C LEU A 8 -40.94 12.96 8.71
N LYS A 9 -40.53 14.13 9.22
CA LYS A 9 -39.26 14.77 8.83
C LYS A 9 -38.05 13.97 9.27
N ALA A 10 -38.05 13.42 10.49
CA ALA A 10 -36.97 12.58 10.99
C ALA A 10 -36.80 11.31 10.13
N HIS A 11 -37.91 10.64 9.78
CA HIS A 11 -37.89 9.48 8.90
C HIS A 11 -37.30 9.80 7.51
N GLY A 12 -37.71 10.92 6.90
CA GLY A 12 -37.18 11.38 5.61
C GLY A 12 -35.67 11.65 5.66
N ASN A 13 -35.19 12.29 6.73
CA ASN A 13 -33.77 12.58 6.93
C ASN A 13 -32.94 11.29 7.09
N ILE A 14 -33.43 10.31 7.86
CA ILE A 14 -32.75 9.02 8.06
C ILE A 14 -32.70 8.24 6.73
N ALA A 15 -33.79 8.27 5.95
CA ALA A 15 -33.83 7.62 4.64
C ALA A 15 -32.81 8.23 3.65
N ALA A 16 -32.67 9.56 3.65
CA ALA A 16 -31.66 10.25 2.85
C ALA A 16 -30.22 9.88 3.26
N LEU A 17 -29.95 9.79 4.57
CA LEU A 17 -28.66 9.33 5.08
C LEU A 17 -28.36 7.88 4.69
N ALA A 18 -29.36 6.99 4.72
CA ALA A 18 -29.22 5.59 4.31
C ALA A 18 -28.93 5.46 2.80
N ALA A 19 -29.58 6.27 1.96
CA ALA A 19 -29.29 6.34 0.54
C ALA A 19 -27.85 6.84 0.27
N LEU A 20 -27.43 7.89 0.98
CA LEU A 20 -26.07 8.42 0.87
C LEU A 20 -25.00 7.41 1.30
N ALA A 21 -25.22 6.70 2.41
CA ALA A 21 -24.30 5.69 2.90
C ALA A 21 -24.10 4.54 1.89
N ARG A 22 -25.20 4.06 1.29
CA ARG A 22 -25.17 3.04 0.21
C ARG A 22 -24.44 3.53 -1.04
N ARG A 23 -24.68 4.79 -1.47
CA ARG A 23 -23.98 5.36 -2.64
C ARG A 23 -22.47 5.44 -2.41
N ARG A 24 -22.03 5.78 -1.20
CA ARG A 24 -20.61 5.83 -0.84
C ARG A 24 -19.94 4.46 -0.83
N GLU A 25 -20.66 3.39 -0.52
CA GLU A 25 -20.13 2.03 -0.45
C GLU A 25 -19.44 1.57 -1.75
N ALA A 26 -20.06 1.83 -2.91
CA ALA A 26 -19.48 1.50 -4.20
C ALA A 26 -18.13 2.21 -4.44
N SER A 27 -18.06 3.50 -4.10
CA SER A 27 -16.82 4.28 -4.21
C SER A 27 -15.73 3.79 -3.26
N LEU A 28 -16.10 3.39 -2.03
CA LEU A 28 -15.17 2.86 -1.04
C LEU A 28 -14.61 1.50 -1.46
N ARG A 29 -15.45 0.62 -2.03
CA ARG A 29 -15.01 -0.66 -2.59
C ARG A 29 -14.11 -0.49 -3.81
N ALA A 30 -14.45 0.43 -4.72
CA ALA A 30 -13.61 0.71 -5.88
C ALA A 30 -12.24 1.24 -5.46
N ALA A 31 -12.19 2.13 -4.46
CA ALA A 31 -10.93 2.59 -3.87
C ALA A 31 -10.15 1.43 -3.21
N LEU A 32 -10.83 0.57 -2.45
CA LEU A 32 -10.20 -0.60 -1.82
C LEU A 32 -9.56 -1.53 -2.86
N ALA A 33 -10.23 -1.78 -3.99
CA ALA A 33 -9.71 -2.61 -5.07
C ALA A 33 -8.42 -2.02 -5.66
N ARG A 34 -8.43 -0.72 -6.01
CA ARG A 34 -7.24 -0.03 -6.54
C ARG A 34 -6.08 -0.04 -5.54
N MET A 35 -6.36 0.21 -4.27
CA MET A 35 -5.35 0.21 -3.21
C MET A 35 -4.79 -1.18 -2.95
N THR A 36 -5.60 -2.23 -3.13
CA THR A 36 -5.14 -3.62 -3.02
C THR A 36 -4.17 -3.98 -4.14
N VAL A 37 -4.45 -3.54 -5.37
CA VAL A 37 -3.53 -3.70 -6.50
C VAL A 37 -2.23 -2.93 -6.23
N ALA A 38 -2.32 -1.64 -5.88
CA ALA A 38 -1.15 -0.83 -5.57
C ALA A 38 -0.26 -1.41 -4.44
N ALA A 39 -0.87 -2.01 -3.41
CA ALA A 39 -0.12 -2.68 -2.33
C ALA A 39 0.59 -3.96 -2.80
N ARG A 40 0.00 -4.70 -3.75
CA ARG A 40 0.64 -5.86 -4.38
C ARG A 40 1.81 -5.42 -5.25
N ASP A 41 1.60 -4.45 -6.12
CA ASP A 41 2.63 -3.92 -7.02
C ASP A 41 3.83 -3.37 -6.21
N ALA A 42 3.57 -2.66 -5.11
CA ALA A 42 4.63 -2.17 -4.22
C ALA A 42 5.41 -3.33 -3.54
N SER A 43 4.72 -4.41 -3.18
CA SER A 43 5.35 -5.61 -2.60
C SER A 43 6.18 -6.37 -3.63
N GLU A 44 5.72 -6.44 -4.88
CA GLU A 44 6.47 -7.02 -6.01
C GLU A 44 7.74 -6.20 -6.31
N ALA A 45 7.63 -4.87 -6.30
CA ALA A 45 8.78 -3.97 -6.46
C ALA A 45 9.84 -4.15 -5.36
N VAL A 46 9.42 -4.41 -4.10
CA VAL A 46 10.33 -4.76 -3.01
C VAL A 46 11.06 -6.07 -3.32
N ALA A 47 10.35 -7.11 -3.74
CA ALA A 47 10.93 -8.41 -4.08
C ALA A 47 11.89 -8.33 -5.29
N GLU A 48 11.60 -7.47 -6.27
CA GLU A 48 12.52 -7.14 -7.37
C GLU A 48 13.80 -6.45 -6.86
N CYS A 49 13.66 -5.45 -6.00
CA CYS A 49 14.80 -4.75 -5.41
C CYS A 49 15.66 -5.70 -4.54
N GLU A 50 15.04 -6.62 -3.81
CA GLU A 50 15.77 -7.64 -3.04
C GLU A 50 16.60 -8.55 -3.94
N ARG A 51 16.02 -9.04 -5.03
CA ARG A 51 16.73 -9.84 -6.03
C ARG A 51 17.88 -9.05 -6.65
N ALA A 52 17.66 -7.77 -6.98
CA ALA A 52 18.70 -6.90 -7.52
C ALA A 52 19.86 -6.70 -6.53
N CYS A 53 19.56 -6.45 -5.24
CA CYS A 53 20.55 -6.35 -4.18
C CYS A 53 21.38 -7.63 -4.03
N VAL A 54 20.75 -8.81 -4.11
CA VAL A 54 21.45 -10.11 -4.04
C VAL A 54 22.38 -10.28 -5.24
N THR A 55 21.91 -10.01 -6.46
CA THR A 55 22.73 -10.08 -7.67
C THR A 55 23.92 -9.13 -7.59
N GLN A 56 23.68 -7.89 -7.15
CA GLN A 56 24.72 -6.88 -7.03
C GLN A 56 25.75 -7.23 -5.95
N ARG A 57 25.31 -7.85 -4.84
CA ARG A 57 26.22 -8.35 -3.80
C ARG A 57 27.12 -9.47 -4.33
N ARG A 58 26.59 -10.40 -5.12
CA ARG A 58 27.38 -11.45 -5.77
C ARG A 58 28.40 -10.85 -6.73
N ALA A 59 27.99 -9.92 -7.58
CA ALA A 59 28.90 -9.23 -8.50
C ALA A 59 30.04 -8.51 -7.78
N TRP A 60 29.76 -7.87 -6.64
CA TRP A 60 30.79 -7.24 -5.81
C TRP A 60 31.74 -8.26 -5.18
N GLN A 61 31.22 -9.39 -4.65
CA GLN A 61 32.05 -10.48 -4.13
C GLN A 61 32.94 -11.12 -5.20
N ASP A 62 32.40 -11.31 -6.41
CA ASP A 62 33.14 -11.83 -7.57
C ASP A 62 34.20 -10.87 -8.09
N ALA A 63 34.02 -9.55 -7.90
CA ALA A 63 35.03 -8.55 -8.22
C ALA A 63 36.15 -8.57 -7.17
N LEU A 64 35.80 -8.70 -5.88
CA LEU A 64 36.77 -8.79 -4.78
C LEU A 64 37.67 -10.02 -4.89
N SER A 65 37.11 -11.19 -5.25
CA SER A 65 37.89 -12.43 -5.40
C SER A 65 38.94 -12.36 -6.51
N ARG A 66 38.69 -11.53 -7.53
CA ARG A 66 39.59 -11.33 -8.68
C ARG A 66 40.73 -10.35 -8.40
N GLY A 67 40.58 -9.44 -7.43
CA GLY A 67 41.58 -8.39 -7.13
C GLY A 67 42.93 -8.90 -6.60
N GLY A 68 43.03 -10.17 -6.18
CA GLY A 68 44.28 -10.76 -5.66
C GLY A 68 45.15 -11.50 -6.68
N VAL A 69 44.74 -11.62 -7.94
CA VAL A 69 45.34 -12.54 -8.93
C VAL A 69 46.21 -11.82 -9.98
N TYR A 70 46.31 -10.49 -9.92
CA TYR A 70 46.72 -9.64 -11.05
C TYR A 70 47.99 -8.80 -10.81
N GLY A 71 48.73 -8.47 -11.88
CA GLY A 71 49.89 -7.57 -11.83
C GLY A 71 49.50 -6.09 -11.66
N GLN A 72 50.45 -5.19 -11.34
CA GLN A 72 50.20 -3.80 -10.89
C GLN A 72 49.15 -3.00 -11.72
N ARG A 73 49.18 -3.04 -13.06
CA ARG A 73 48.21 -2.34 -13.92
C ARG A 73 46.81 -2.96 -13.90
N GLU A 74 46.76 -4.28 -13.78
CA GLU A 74 45.52 -5.03 -13.69
C GLU A 74 44.91 -4.88 -12.29
N ALA A 75 45.73 -4.67 -11.26
CA ALA A 75 45.30 -4.33 -9.89
C ALA A 75 44.60 -2.97 -9.82
N ASP A 76 45.10 -1.94 -10.51
CA ASP A 76 44.43 -0.62 -10.59
C ASP A 76 43.05 -0.72 -11.27
N SER A 77 42.95 -1.52 -12.34
CA SER A 77 41.69 -1.78 -13.04
C SER A 77 40.70 -2.59 -12.20
N ALA A 78 41.20 -3.61 -11.49
CA ALA A 78 40.40 -4.42 -10.57
C ALA A 78 39.87 -3.58 -9.40
N THR A 79 40.68 -2.66 -8.87
CA THR A 79 40.28 -1.74 -7.79
C THR A 79 39.15 -0.81 -8.23
N ARG A 80 39.24 -0.23 -9.43
CA ARG A 80 38.15 0.59 -10.00
C ARG A 80 36.87 -0.22 -10.22
N SER A 81 36.99 -1.46 -10.68
CA SER A 81 35.85 -2.35 -10.86
C SER A 81 35.16 -2.68 -9.53
N VAL A 82 35.92 -2.99 -8.47
CA VAL A 82 35.37 -3.26 -7.14
C VAL A 82 34.63 -2.04 -6.59
N GLU A 83 35.20 -0.84 -6.71
CA GLU A 83 34.56 0.38 -6.22
C GLU A 83 33.28 0.70 -7.01
N ALA A 84 33.28 0.51 -8.33
CA ALA A 84 32.07 0.66 -9.14
C ALA A 84 30.95 -0.32 -8.70
N GLN A 85 31.30 -1.58 -8.42
CA GLN A 85 30.33 -2.56 -7.93
C GLN A 85 29.84 -2.25 -6.50
N ARG A 86 30.69 -1.66 -5.66
CA ARG A 86 30.31 -1.17 -4.32
C ARG A 86 29.31 -0.02 -4.41
N VAL A 87 29.56 0.98 -5.27
CA VAL A 87 28.64 2.10 -5.49
C VAL A 87 27.27 1.59 -5.98
N ALA A 88 27.27 0.70 -6.98
CA ALA A 88 26.04 0.10 -7.48
C ALA A 88 25.29 -0.72 -6.42
N LEU A 89 26.01 -1.38 -5.48
CA LEU A 89 25.39 -2.06 -4.34
C LEU A 89 24.72 -1.07 -3.38
N VAL A 90 25.39 0.05 -3.07
CA VAL A 90 24.81 1.10 -2.22
C VAL A 90 23.53 1.65 -2.87
N GLU A 91 23.56 1.96 -4.17
CA GLU A 91 22.38 2.43 -4.90
C GLU A 91 21.24 1.40 -4.93
N ALA A 92 21.55 0.12 -5.09
CA ALA A 92 20.55 -0.96 -5.04
C ALA A 92 19.90 -1.04 -3.65
N THR A 93 20.71 -0.95 -2.58
CA THR A 93 20.20 -0.97 -1.20
C THR A 93 19.35 0.26 -0.87
N ALA A 94 19.73 1.45 -1.37
CA ALA A 94 18.94 2.66 -1.20
C ALA A 94 17.56 2.51 -1.89
N ARG A 95 17.54 2.01 -3.12
CA ARG A 95 16.29 1.72 -3.86
C ARG A 95 15.40 0.70 -3.13
N HIS A 96 15.99 -0.36 -2.57
CA HIS A 96 15.26 -1.33 -1.75
C HIS A 96 14.65 -0.68 -0.50
N GLY A 97 15.38 0.20 0.18
CA GLY A 97 14.87 0.98 1.30
C GLY A 97 13.64 1.81 0.93
N THR A 98 13.74 2.60 -0.15
CA THR A 98 12.61 3.40 -0.65
C THR A 98 11.41 2.55 -1.07
N ALA A 99 11.64 1.43 -1.77
CA ALA A 99 10.56 0.51 -2.15
C ALA A 99 9.84 -0.06 -0.91
N ARG A 100 10.59 -0.39 0.15
CA ARG A 100 10.03 -0.90 1.40
C ARG A 100 9.17 0.14 2.11
N GLU A 101 9.62 1.39 2.16
CA GLU A 101 8.83 2.51 2.72
C GLU A 101 7.52 2.70 1.95
N GLN A 102 7.57 2.67 0.62
CA GLN A 102 6.38 2.77 -0.23
C GLN A 102 5.41 1.61 -0.01
N ALA A 103 5.92 0.37 0.11
CA ALA A 103 5.09 -0.79 0.43
C ALA A 103 4.40 -0.65 1.80
N GLN A 104 5.13 -0.19 2.82
CA GLN A 104 4.55 0.07 4.15
C GLN A 104 3.46 1.15 4.11
N GLN A 105 3.69 2.24 3.37
CA GLN A 105 2.70 3.29 3.17
C GLN A 105 1.45 2.74 2.47
N ALA A 106 1.61 1.96 1.39
CA ALA A 106 0.50 1.34 0.67
C ALA A 106 -0.32 0.38 1.55
N GLU A 107 0.34 -0.44 2.38
CA GLU A 107 -0.32 -1.29 3.36
C GLU A 107 -1.10 -0.49 4.40
N SER A 108 -0.50 0.58 4.94
CA SER A 108 -1.14 1.43 5.94
C SER A 108 -2.40 2.08 5.38
N ALA A 109 -2.33 2.58 4.15
CA ALA A 109 -3.46 3.18 3.45
C ALA A 109 -4.54 2.12 3.18
N LEU A 110 -4.17 0.90 2.81
CA LEU A 110 -5.11 -0.20 2.61
C LEU A 110 -5.86 -0.55 3.91
N ARG A 111 -5.16 -0.59 5.05
CA ARG A 111 -5.78 -0.82 6.37
C ARG A 111 -6.79 0.28 6.70
N GLN A 112 -6.42 1.55 6.56
CA GLN A 112 -7.33 2.68 6.77
C GLN A 112 -8.56 2.62 5.85
N GLN A 113 -8.39 2.19 4.60
CA GLN A 113 -9.52 2.06 3.67
C GLN A 113 -10.47 0.93 4.07
N ARG A 114 -9.95 -0.20 4.59
CA ARG A 114 -10.78 -1.28 5.14
C ARG A 114 -11.58 -0.81 6.36
N GLU A 115 -10.96 -0.04 7.26
CA GLU A 115 -11.63 0.55 8.41
C GLU A 115 -12.76 1.50 7.98
N ARG A 116 -12.52 2.35 6.98
CA ARG A 116 -13.56 3.24 6.41
C ARG A 116 -14.75 2.45 5.85
N LEU A 117 -14.49 1.32 5.18
CA LEU A 117 -15.55 0.46 4.65
C LEU A 117 -16.35 -0.20 5.79
N GLN A 118 -15.67 -0.72 6.82
CA GLN A 118 -16.32 -1.30 8.00
C GLN A 118 -17.14 -0.25 8.76
N ALA A 119 -16.62 0.96 8.94
CA ALA A 119 -17.34 2.06 9.57
C ALA A 119 -18.58 2.47 8.76
N ASN A 120 -18.50 2.45 7.43
CA ASN A 120 -19.67 2.68 6.58
C ASN A 120 -20.72 1.57 6.75
N ALA A 121 -20.32 0.30 6.79
CA ALA A 121 -21.22 -0.83 7.01
C ALA A 121 -21.96 -0.72 8.35
N ARG A 122 -21.25 -0.43 9.45
CA ARG A 122 -21.85 -0.19 10.78
C ARG A 122 -22.84 0.96 10.77
N LYS A 123 -22.53 2.07 10.07
CA LYS A 123 -23.46 3.20 9.90
C LYS A 123 -24.72 2.79 9.13
N GLN A 124 -24.58 1.99 8.08
CA GLN A 124 -25.74 1.50 7.33
C GLN A 124 -26.64 0.62 8.19
N GLU A 125 -26.06 -0.27 9.00
CA GLU A 125 -26.81 -1.13 9.93
C GLU A 125 -27.59 -0.28 10.94
N LYS A 126 -26.93 0.70 11.58
CA LYS A 126 -27.62 1.62 12.50
C LYS A 126 -28.75 2.40 11.84
N LEU A 127 -28.55 2.86 10.60
CA LEU A 127 -29.60 3.58 9.86
C LEU A 127 -30.76 2.64 9.50
N ARG A 128 -30.52 1.35 9.23
CA ARG A 128 -31.59 0.36 9.03
C ARG A 128 -32.39 0.14 10.30
N GLU A 129 -31.73 -0.03 11.45
CA GLU A 129 -32.39 -0.13 12.75
C GLU A 129 -33.31 1.07 13.03
N LEU A 130 -32.78 2.29 12.83
CA LEU A 130 -33.54 3.52 13.03
C LEU A 130 -34.75 3.59 12.07
N LEU A 131 -34.58 3.24 10.80
CA LEU A 131 -35.68 3.20 9.85
C LEU A 131 -36.77 2.21 10.26
N MET A 132 -36.42 1.07 10.86
CA MET A 132 -37.39 0.11 11.37
C MET A 132 -38.20 0.68 12.55
N LEU A 133 -37.55 1.38 13.48
CA LEU A 133 -38.20 2.01 14.63
C LEU A 133 -39.19 3.12 14.24
N TYR A 134 -38.91 3.87 13.17
CA TYR A 134 -39.83 4.88 12.62
C TYR A 134 -40.87 4.30 11.64
N ARG A 135 -40.84 2.98 11.38
CA ARG A 135 -41.82 2.30 10.51
C ARG A 135 -42.97 1.69 11.30
N SER A 136 -42.73 1.26 12.55
CA SER A 136 -43.75 1.01 13.58
C SER A 136 -44.49 2.28 13.98
#